data_AF-A0A7C1C0A5-F1
#
_entry.id   AF-A0A7C1C0A5-F1
#
_cell.length_a   1.000
_cell.length_b   1.000
_cell.length_c   1.000
_cell.angle_alpha   90.00
_cell.angle_beta   90.00
_cell.angle_gamma   90.00
#
_symmetry.space_group_name_H-M   'P 1'
#
loop_
_entity.id
_entity.type
_entity.pdbx_description
1 polymer ?
#
loop_
_entity_poly.entity_id
_entity_poly.type
_entity_poly.pdbx_seq_one_letter_code
_entity_poly.pdbx_strand_id
1 'polypeptide(L)' 'MCPKCDHKVAHTRGVPCGSMLCPHCDIRMIREGSEHYQLILNKRKR' A
#
# COMPACT_ATOMS: atom_id res chain seq x y z
N MET A 1 -0.92 -1.98 -2.25
CA MET A 1 -2.09 -1.68 -1.39
C MET A 1 -2.00 -0.23 -0.90
N CYS A 2 -3.11 0.49 -0.88
CA CYS A 2 -3.19 1.86 -0.40
C CYS A 2 -3.39 1.88 1.12
N PRO A 3 -2.50 2.51 1.90
CA PRO A 3 -2.61 2.53 3.36
C PRO A 3 -3.76 3.40 3.88
N LYS A 4 -4.37 4.23 3.02
CA LYS A 4 -5.46 5.15 3.40
C LYS A 4 -6.85 4.60 3.09
N CYS A 5 -7.06 4.05 1.89
CA CYS A 5 -8.38 3.57 1.43
C CYS A 5 -8.45 2.06 1.17
N ASP A 6 -7.42 1.31 1.55
CA ASP A 6 -7.35 -0.15 1.39
C ASP A 6 -7.36 -0.68 -0.05
N HIS A 7 -7.32 0.21 -1.04
CA HIS A 7 -7.33 -0.17 -2.44
C HIS A 7 -6.12 -1.07 -2.78
N LYS A 8 -6.40 -2.27 -3.30
CA LYS A 8 -5.39 -3.23 -3.71
C LYS A 8 -5.24 -3.17 -5.23
N VAL A 9 -3.99 -3.12 -5.69
CA VAL A 9 -3.64 -3.23 -7.11
C VAL A 9 -2.72 -4.42 -7.27
N ALA A 10 -2.79 -5.07 -8.43
CA ALA A 10 -1.84 -6.09 -8.80
C ALA A 10 -0.42 -5.50 -8.87
N HIS A 11 0.54 -6.20 -8.28
CA HIS A 11 1.94 -5.78 -8.37
C HIS A 11 2.51 -6.14 -9.74
N THR A 12 2.95 -5.13 -10.49
CA THR A 12 3.67 -5.31 -11.75
C THR A 12 5.15 -5.57 -11.47
N ARG A 13 5.67 -6.72 -11.92
CA ARG A 13 7.11 -7.04 -11.80
C ARG A 13 7.93 -5.96 -12.50
N GLY A 14 9.00 -5.51 -11.84
CA GLY A 14 9.85 -4.43 -12.32
C GLY A 14 9.40 -3.02 -11.94
N VAL A 15 8.20 -2.85 -11.36
CA VAL A 15 7.70 -1.56 -10.87
C VAL A 15 7.67 -1.57 -9.33
N PRO A 16 8.49 -0.77 -8.65
CA PRO A 16 8.42 -0.63 -7.20
C PRO A 16 7.01 -0.20 -6.75
N CYS A 17 6.48 -0.81 -5.68
CA CYS A 17 5.16 -0.43 -5.18
C CYS A 17 5.09 1.07 -4.84
N GLY A 18 6.19 1.64 -4.32
CA GLY A 18 6.26 3.05 -3.94
C GLY A 18 6.33 4.04 -5.10
N SER A 19 6.56 3.60 -6.35
CA SER A 19 6.48 4.48 -7.52
C SER A 19 5.06 4.60 -8.07
N MET A 20 4.15 3.72 -7.67
CA MET A 20 2.74 3.82 -8.02
C MET A 20 1.99 4.66 -7.00
N LEU A 21 1.11 5.53 -7.50
CA LEU A 21 0.16 6.30 -6.70
C LEU A 21 -1.20 5.63 -6.73
N CYS A 22 -1.93 5.71 -5.61
CA CYS A 22 -3.29 5.19 -5.52
C CYS A 22 -4.25 6.09 -6.31
N PRO A 23 -5.06 5.56 -7.23
CA PRO A 23 -5.97 6.37 -8.06
C PRO A 23 -7.04 7.11 -7.26
N HIS A 24 -7.38 6.64 -6.06
CA HIS A 24 -8.40 7.26 -5.21
C HIS A 24 -7.87 8.29 -4.19
N CYS A 25 -6.58 8.23 -3.86
CA CYS A 25 -6.03 8.96 -2.71
C CYS A 25 -4.77 9.74 -3.07
N ASP A 26 -4.20 9.49 -4.25
CA ASP A 26 -2.98 10.09 -4.75
C ASP A 26 -1.76 9.94 -3.83
N ILE A 27 -1.72 8.82 -3.10
CA ILE A 27 -0.61 8.47 -2.19
C ILE A 27 0.15 7.25 -2.68
N ARG A 28 1.42 7.16 -2.30
CA ARG A 28 2.28 6.02 -2.64
C ARG A 28 1.71 4.71 -2.14
N MET A 29 1.70 3.74 -3.03
CA MET A 29 1.27 2.40 -2.70
C MET A 29 2.37 1.64 -1.96
N ILE A 30 1.96 0.74 -1.07
CA ILE A 30 2.88 -0.12 -0.34
C ILE A 30 2.69 -1.57 -0.74
N ARG A 31 3.73 -2.37 -0.53
CA ARG A 31 3.70 -3.81 -0.78
C ARG A 31 2.91 -4.51 0.33
N GLU A 32 1.94 -5.32 -0.05
CA GLU A 32 1.20 -6.19 0.88
C GLU A 32 2.17 -7.21 1.50
N GLY A 33 2.14 -7.36 2.83
CA GLY A 33 3.06 -8.23 3.57
C GLY A 33 4.43 -7.64 3.90
N SER A 34 4.73 -6.40 3.51
CA SER A 34 5.94 -5.69 3.98
C SER A 34 5.84 -5.29 5.45
N GLU A 35 6.97 -4.95 6.08
CA GLU A 35 7.01 -4.43 7.45
C GLU A 35 6.09 -3.21 7.61
N HIS A 36 6.15 -2.25 6.68
CA HIS A 36 5.28 -1.08 6.67
C HIS A 36 3.79 -1.45 6.64
N TYR A 37 3.41 -2.50 5.91
CA TYR A 37 2.03 -2.99 5.87
C TYR A 37 1.57 -3.51 7.24
N GLN A 38 2.41 -4.29 7.93
CA GLN A 38 2.11 -4.78 9.28
C GLN A 38 1.96 -3.64 10.29
N LEU A 39 2.81 -2.62 10.22
CA LEU A 39 2.70 -1.42 11.07
C LEU A 39 1.36 -0.70 10.90
N ILE A 40 0.86 -0.60 9.67
CA ILE A 40 -0.44 0.02 9.38
C ILE A 40 -1.59 -0.83 9.91
N LEU A 41 -1.55 -2.15 9.73
CA LEU A 41 -2.55 -3.06 10.30
C LEU A 41 -2.58 -2.98 11.82
N ASN A 42 -1.42 -2.94 12.46
CA ASN A 42 -1.32 -2.81 13.92
C ASN A 42 -1.86 -1.48 14.41
N LYS A 43 -1.60 -0.37 13.69
CA LYS A 43 -2.17 0.94 14.02
C LYS A 43 -3.69 0.99 13.91
N ARG A 44 -4.30 0.27 12.97
CA ARG A 44 -5.76 0.24 12.78
C ARG A 44 -6.51 -0.63 13.78
N LYS A 45 -5.84 -1.60 14.38
CA LYS A 45 -6.41 -2.47 15.42
C LYS A 45 -6.48 -1.79 16.80
N ARG A 46 -5.83 -0.66 16.97
CA ARG A 46 -5.73 0.09 18.23
C ARG A 46 -6.68 1.28 18.20
#